data_AF-A0A2D7K5E4-F1
#
_entry.id   AF-A0A2D7K5E4-F1
#
_cell.length_a   1.000
_cell.length_b   1.000
_cell.length_c   1.000
_cell.angle_alpha   90.00
_cell.angle_beta   90.00
_cell.angle_gamma   90.00
#
_symmetry.space_group_name_H-M   'P 1'
#
loop_
_entity.id
_entity.type
_entity.pdbx_description
1 polymer ?
#
loop_
_entity_poly.entity_id
_entity_poly.type
_entity_poly.pdbx_seq_one_letter_code
_entity_poly.pdbx_strand_id
1 'polypeptide(L)'
;MNWIAILYVFLLAHIKFLVTATIALATFPELSVQEIFIASCLGALSCFNIFYFISYKIYFGKEEKKDLKNKKKKSKSFKRRNRILIKMKQSEIGFILVCTLAPIFLSIPIGTVVVVKFFGNHKITYWYVSILLFATSFILAFLNETIFQFFK
;
A
#
# COMPACT_ATOMS: atom_id res chain seq x y z
N MET A 1 23.95 -14.58 7.48
CA MET A 1 22.57 -14.21 7.09
C MET A 1 21.60 -15.18 7.72
N ASN A 2 20.77 -14.68 8.64
CA ASN A 2 19.71 -15.48 9.25
C ASN A 2 18.48 -15.44 8.34
N TRP A 3 18.39 -16.41 7.42
CA TRP A 3 17.33 -16.48 6.40
C TRP A 3 15.92 -16.54 6.99
N ILE A 4 15.76 -17.16 8.16
CA ILE A 4 14.48 -17.24 8.87
C ILE A 4 14.06 -15.85 9.35
N ALA A 5 14.97 -15.07 9.92
CA ALA A 5 14.70 -13.71 10.33
C ALA A 5 14.33 -12.82 9.13
N ILE A 6 15.06 -12.92 8.01
CA ILE A 6 14.74 -12.19 6.77
C ILE A 6 13.34 -12.55 6.26
N LEU A 7 12.99 -13.84 6.22
CA LEU A 7 11.66 -14.30 5.81
C LEU A 7 10.57 -13.80 6.76
N TYR A 8 10.84 -13.79 8.06
CA TYR A 8 9.92 -13.25 9.07
C TYR A 8 9.65 -11.76 8.83
N VAL A 9 10.69 -10.95 8.62
CA VAL A 9 10.56 -9.51 8.33
C VAL A 9 9.78 -9.29 7.03
N PHE A 10 10.09 -10.07 6.00
CA PHE A 10 9.38 -10.03 4.71
C PHE A 10 7.87 -10.28 4.86
N LEU A 11 7.48 -11.34 5.59
CA LEU A 11 6.07 -11.66 5.82
C LEU A 11 5.39 -10.66 6.75
N LEU A 12 6.09 -10.17 7.78
CA LEU A 12 5.56 -9.18 8.71
C LEU A 12 5.22 -7.86 8.01
N ALA A 13 6.03 -7.46 7.02
CA ALA A 13 5.78 -6.30 6.17
C ALA A 13 4.43 -6.36 5.43
N HIS A 14 3.88 -7.54 5.17
CA HIS A 14 2.57 -7.68 4.52
C HIS A 14 1.43 -7.20 5.46
N ILE A 15 1.54 -7.52 6.76
CA ILE A 15 0.46 -7.32 7.73
C ILE A 15 0.60 -5.97 8.44
N LYS A 16 1.78 -5.65 8.94
CA LYS A 16 2.04 -4.46 9.78
C LYS A 16 3.31 -3.72 9.37
N PHE A 17 3.32 -3.28 8.12
CA PHE A 17 4.44 -2.58 7.49
C PHE A 17 5.10 -1.48 8.36
N LEU A 18 4.31 -0.61 8.98
CA LEU A 18 4.82 0.49 9.82
C LEU A 18 5.70 0.04 10.98
N VAL A 19 5.38 -1.09 11.60
CA VAL A 19 6.03 -1.56 12.84
C VAL A 19 7.06 -2.65 12.53
N THR A 20 7.13 -3.10 11.27
CA THR A 20 8.02 -4.20 10.85
C THR A 20 9.48 -3.93 11.19
N ALA A 21 10.00 -2.73 10.88
CA ALA A 21 11.41 -2.39 11.15
C ALA A 21 11.74 -2.40 12.65
N THR A 22 10.85 -1.82 13.47
CA THR A 22 11.00 -1.80 14.94
C THR A 22 10.98 -3.21 15.52
N ILE A 23 10.03 -4.06 15.10
CA ILE A 23 9.91 -5.44 15.56
C ILE A 23 11.12 -6.26 15.13
N ALA A 24 11.59 -6.07 13.89
CA ALA A 24 12.76 -6.74 13.36
C ALA A 24 14.00 -6.47 14.21
N LEU A 25 14.27 -5.20 14.52
CA LEU A 25 15.43 -4.78 15.29
C LEU A 25 15.34 -5.25 16.77
N ALA A 26 14.14 -5.24 17.35
CA ALA A 26 13.90 -5.72 18.71
C ALA A 26 14.01 -7.25 18.86
N THR A 27 13.57 -8.00 17.85
CA THR A 27 13.54 -9.48 17.88
C THR A 27 14.87 -10.08 17.41
N PHE A 28 15.49 -9.44 16.42
CA PHE A 28 16.72 -9.89 15.78
C PHE A 28 17.74 -8.75 15.75
N PRO A 29 18.37 -8.42 16.89
CA PRO A 29 19.34 -7.31 16.97
C PRO A 29 20.59 -7.52 16.12
N GLU A 30 20.83 -8.74 15.65
CA GLU A 30 21.99 -9.09 14.81
C GLU A 30 21.76 -8.83 13.31
N LEU A 31 20.52 -8.52 12.91
CA LEU A 31 20.22 -8.16 11.53
C LEU A 31 20.75 -6.76 11.23
N SER A 32 21.47 -6.62 10.12
CA SER A 32 21.87 -5.31 9.63
C SER A 32 20.66 -4.52 9.13
N VAL A 33 20.76 -3.20 9.19
CA VAL A 33 19.67 -2.31 8.76
C VAL A 33 19.40 -2.41 7.26
N GLN A 34 20.43 -2.71 6.48
CA GLN A 34 20.30 -3.01 5.05
C GLN A 34 19.47 -4.27 4.82
N GLU A 35 19.68 -5.34 5.60
CA GLU A 35 18.87 -6.56 5.50
C GLU A 35 17.41 -6.30 5.88
N ILE A 36 17.16 -5.52 6.94
CA ILE A 36 15.79 -5.15 7.36
C ILE A 36 15.12 -4.30 6.29
N PHE A 37 15.82 -3.31 5.75
CA PHE A 37 15.33 -2.46 4.67
C PHE A 37 14.96 -3.29 3.44
N ILE A 38 15.88 -4.14 2.96
CA ILE A 38 15.67 -4.96 1.76
C ILE A 38 14.51 -5.94 1.99
N ALA A 39 14.49 -6.64 3.12
CA ALA A 39 13.45 -7.62 3.44
C ALA A 39 12.06 -6.97 3.55
N SER A 40 11.95 -5.85 4.26
CA SER A 40 10.69 -5.14 4.44
C SER A 40 10.20 -4.49 3.15
N CYS A 41 11.09 -3.90 2.36
CA CYS A 41 10.78 -3.28 1.08
C CYS A 41 10.29 -4.32 0.06
N LEU A 42 11.00 -5.44 -0.08
CA LEU A 42 10.57 -6.53 -0.97
C LEU A 42 9.25 -7.15 -0.50
N GLY A 43 9.06 -7.31 0.81
CA GLY A 43 7.79 -7.79 1.37
C GLY A 43 6.63 -6.87 1.04
N ALA A 44 6.83 -5.57 1.27
CA ALA A 44 5.82 -4.56 0.98
C ALA A 44 5.47 -4.47 -0.50
N LEU A 45 6.47 -4.41 -1.37
CA LEU A 45 6.29 -4.34 -2.82
C LEU A 45 5.67 -5.63 -3.39
N SER A 46 6.10 -6.80 -2.92
CA SER A 46 5.53 -8.08 -3.35
C SER A 46 4.04 -8.16 -3.01
N CYS A 47 3.68 -7.86 -1.76
CA CYS A 47 2.30 -7.80 -1.31
C CYS A 47 1.48 -6.80 -2.13
N PHE A 48 1.99 -5.57 -2.26
CA PHE A 48 1.35 -4.53 -3.05
C PHE A 48 1.08 -4.99 -4.48
N ASN A 49 2.08 -5.54 -5.18
CA ASN A 49 1.92 -5.99 -6.56
C ASN A 49 0.83 -7.05 -6.71
N ILE A 50 0.86 -8.09 -5.87
CA ILE A 50 -0.13 -9.18 -5.89
C ILE A 50 -1.55 -8.60 -5.72
N PHE A 51 -1.78 -7.82 -4.66
CA PHE A 51 -3.10 -7.27 -4.37
C PHE A 51 -3.53 -6.18 -5.35
N TYR A 52 -2.60 -5.40 -5.89
CA TYR A 52 -2.88 -4.36 -6.87
C TYR A 52 -3.42 -4.97 -8.16
N PHE A 53 -2.71 -5.93 -8.75
CA PHE A 53 -3.13 -6.55 -10.01
C PHE A 53 -4.41 -7.37 -9.86
N ILE A 54 -4.57 -8.10 -8.75
CA ILE A 54 -5.81 -8.84 -8.46
C ILE A 54 -6.99 -7.86 -8.36
N SER A 55 -6.85 -6.80 -7.56
CA SER A 55 -7.90 -5.79 -7.39
C SER A 55 -8.21 -5.09 -8.70
N TYR A 56 -7.18 -4.75 -9.48
CA TYR A 56 -7.33 -4.07 -10.76
C TYR A 56 -8.14 -4.91 -11.73
N LYS A 57 -7.82 -6.22 -11.83
CA LYS A 57 -8.58 -7.16 -12.66
C LYS A 57 -10.03 -7.32 -12.18
N ILE A 58 -10.29 -7.33 -10.87
CA ILE A 58 -11.64 -7.46 -10.31
C ILE A 58 -12.50 -6.23 -10.62
N TYR A 59 -11.97 -5.02 -10.42
CA TYR A 59 -12.73 -3.78 -10.58
C TYR A 59 -12.81 -3.31 -12.04
N PHE A 60 -11.72 -3.39 -12.80
CA PHE A 60 -11.64 -2.84 -14.16
C PHE A 60 -11.72 -3.91 -15.25
N GLY A 61 -11.39 -5.17 -14.96
CA GLY A 61 -11.43 -6.27 -15.94
C GLY A 61 -12.85 -6.71 -16.38
N LYS A 62 -13.91 -6.18 -15.75
CA LYS A 62 -15.31 -6.47 -16.11
C LYS A 62 -16.00 -5.35 -16.89
N GLU A 63 -15.44 -4.14 -16.95
CA GLU A 63 -16.09 -3.00 -17.62
C GLU A 63 -15.95 -3.06 -19.14
N GLU A 64 -14.86 -3.60 -19.69
CA GLU A 64 -14.66 -3.74 -21.14
C GLU A 64 -15.69 -4.64 -21.84
N LYS A 65 -16.40 -5.53 -21.11
CA LYS A 65 -17.39 -6.44 -21.72
C LYS A 65 -18.85 -5.99 -21.62
N LYS A 66 -19.16 -4.92 -20.87
CA LYS A 66 -20.56 -4.46 -20.67
C LYS A 66 -20.91 -3.15 -21.36
N ASP A 67 -19.92 -2.35 -21.76
CA ASP A 67 -20.18 -1.02 -22.35
C ASP A 67 -20.64 -1.02 -23.81
N LEU A 68 -20.63 -2.18 -24.49
CA LEU A 68 -21.15 -2.30 -25.86
C LEU A 68 -22.64 -2.65 -25.95
N LYS A 69 -23.33 -3.04 -24.86
CA LYS A 69 -24.70 -3.60 -24.99
C LYS A 69 -25.84 -2.93 -24.24
N ASN A 70 -25.66 -1.94 -23.36
CA ASN A 70 -26.82 -1.28 -22.74
C ASN A 70 -26.54 0.13 -22.16
N LYS A 71 -26.46 1.15 -23.01
CA LYS A 71 -26.61 2.56 -22.58
C LYS A 71 -28.08 2.99 -22.60
N LYS A 72 -28.92 2.40 -21.74
CA LYS A 72 -30.09 3.12 -21.20
C LYS A 72 -29.64 3.84 -19.93
N LYS A 73 -29.25 5.10 -20.07
CA LYS A 73 -28.90 6.02 -18.97
C LYS A 73 -30.06 6.05 -17.95
N LYS A 74 -29.95 5.29 -16.86
CA LYS A 74 -30.73 5.58 -15.64
C LYS A 74 -30.07 6.78 -14.96
N SER A 75 -30.79 7.91 -14.87
CA SER A 75 -30.38 9.06 -14.06
C SER A 75 -30.28 8.60 -12.60
N LYS A 76 -29.05 8.35 -12.13
CA LYS A 76 -28.82 7.95 -10.73
C LYS A 76 -29.12 9.14 -9.84
N SER A 77 -30.12 9.01 -8.96
CA SER A 77 -30.38 9.96 -7.88
C SER A 77 -29.14 10.05 -6.98
N PHE A 78 -28.40 11.16 -7.07
CA PHE A 78 -27.21 11.42 -6.28
C PHE A 78 -27.62 11.75 -4.83
N LYS A 79 -27.67 10.74 -3.96
CA LYS A 79 -27.73 10.98 -2.50
C LYS A 79 -26.51 11.80 -2.06
N ARG A 80 -26.67 12.76 -1.13
CA ARG A 80 -25.60 13.66 -0.62
C ARG A 80 -24.28 12.94 -0.27
N ARG A 81 -24.36 11.72 0.27
CA ARG A 81 -23.19 10.88 0.61
C ARG A 81 -22.36 10.45 -0.62
N ASN A 82 -23.00 10.23 -1.78
CA ASN A 82 -22.27 9.95 -3.03
C ASN A 82 -21.52 11.19 -3.55
N ARG A 83 -22.00 12.41 -3.27
CA ARG A 83 -21.30 13.64 -3.69
C ARG A 83 -20.01 13.86 -2.91
N ILE A 84 -19.96 13.48 -1.62
CA ILE A 84 -18.74 13.58 -0.81
C ILE A 84 -17.68 12.60 -1.29
N LEU A 85 -18.04 11.34 -1.53
CA LEU A 85 -17.11 10.33 -2.10
C LEU A 85 -16.57 10.75 -3.47
N ILE A 86 -17.39 11.41 -4.29
CA ILE A 86 -16.98 11.90 -5.61
C ILE A 86 -16.10 13.14 -5.49
N LYS A 87 -16.39 14.07 -4.57
CA LYS A 87 -15.51 15.21 -4.27
C LYS A 87 -14.15 14.76 -3.72
N MET A 88 -14.12 13.76 -2.85
CA MET A 88 -12.86 13.18 -2.35
C MET A 88 -12.08 12.49 -3.48
N LYS A 89 -12.77 11.77 -4.37
CA LYS A 89 -12.15 11.15 -5.55
C LYS A 89 -11.65 12.17 -6.58
N GLN A 90 -12.27 13.34 -6.67
CA GLN A 90 -11.89 14.42 -7.61
C GLN A 90 -10.84 15.39 -7.03
N SER A 91 -10.53 15.30 -5.75
CA SER A 91 -9.52 16.16 -5.12
C SER A 91 -8.14 15.49 -5.17
N GLU A 92 -7.14 16.23 -5.65
CA GLU A 92 -5.73 15.79 -5.65
C GLU A 92 -5.21 15.47 -4.24
N ILE A 93 -5.70 16.22 -3.23
CA ILE A 93 -5.40 15.97 -1.82
C ILE A 93 -5.98 14.63 -1.36
N GLY A 94 -7.19 14.29 -1.82
CA GLY A 94 -7.82 13.01 -1.54
C GLY A 94 -7.06 11.83 -2.15
N PHE A 95 -6.49 12.02 -3.35
CA PHE A 95 -5.60 11.03 -3.97
C PHE A 95 -4.36 10.79 -3.11
N ILE A 96 -3.62 11.84 -2.76
CA ILE A 96 -2.40 11.74 -1.95
C ILE A 96 -2.71 11.09 -0.60
N LEU A 97 -3.73 11.56 0.10
CA LEU A 97 -4.07 11.12 1.45
C LEU A 97 -4.48 9.63 1.46
N VAL A 98 -5.32 9.19 0.53
CA VAL A 98 -5.76 7.79 0.49
C VAL A 98 -4.64 6.87 0.00
N CYS A 99 -3.90 7.26 -1.03
CA CYS A 99 -2.78 6.46 -1.55
C CYS A 99 -1.63 6.33 -0.55
N THR A 100 -1.46 7.30 0.34
CA THR A 100 -0.45 7.24 1.41
C THR A 100 -0.92 6.51 2.65
N LEU A 101 -2.02 6.95 3.25
CA LEU A 101 -2.47 6.40 4.53
C LEU A 101 -2.99 4.98 4.41
N ALA A 102 -3.68 4.61 3.33
CA ALA A 102 -4.33 3.30 3.27
C ALA A 102 -3.31 2.14 3.29
N PRO A 103 -2.27 2.11 2.44
CA PRO A 103 -1.27 1.02 2.47
C PRO A 103 -0.43 1.01 3.75
N ILE A 104 -0.18 2.19 4.33
CA ILE A 104 0.69 2.37 5.49
C ILE A 104 -0.03 2.01 6.81
N PHE A 105 -1.26 2.53 7.04
CA PHE A 105 -1.99 2.34 8.30
C PHE A 105 -2.92 1.14 8.33
N LEU A 106 -3.56 0.78 7.21
CA LEU A 106 -4.62 -0.25 7.22
C LEU A 106 -4.08 -1.68 7.06
N SER A 107 -2.80 -1.84 6.74
CA SER A 107 -2.16 -2.99 6.07
C SER A 107 -2.14 -2.87 4.56
N ILE A 108 -1.04 -3.32 3.96
CA ILE A 108 -0.82 -3.28 2.52
C ILE A 108 -1.92 -4.00 1.73
N PRO A 109 -2.39 -5.22 2.08
CA PRO A 109 -3.39 -5.91 1.28
C PRO A 109 -4.72 -5.15 1.23
N ILE A 110 -5.24 -4.74 2.39
CA ILE A 110 -6.54 -4.05 2.48
C ILE A 110 -6.42 -2.63 1.92
N GLY A 111 -5.33 -1.94 2.27
CA GLY A 111 -5.03 -0.59 1.78
C GLY A 111 -4.92 -0.53 0.26
N THR A 112 -4.24 -1.50 -0.36
CA THR A 112 -4.10 -1.59 -1.82
C THR A 112 -5.45 -1.79 -2.51
N VAL A 113 -6.31 -2.67 -1.98
CA VAL A 113 -7.67 -2.87 -2.52
C VAL A 113 -8.47 -1.58 -2.50
N VAL A 114 -8.38 -0.81 -1.40
CA VAL A 114 -9.02 0.50 -1.26
C VAL A 114 -8.47 1.49 -2.30
N VAL A 115 -7.14 1.61 -2.40
CA VAL A 115 -6.49 2.51 -3.37
C VAL A 115 -6.92 2.18 -4.79
N VAL A 116 -6.90 0.91 -5.20
CA VAL A 116 -7.31 0.50 -6.56
C VAL A 116 -8.78 0.76 -6.80
N LYS A 117 -9.66 0.50 -5.82
CA LYS A 117 -11.10 0.76 -5.96
C LYS A 117 -11.41 2.23 -6.22
N PHE A 118 -10.70 3.15 -5.57
CA PHE A 118 -10.94 4.59 -5.71
C PHE A 118 -10.16 5.19 -6.88
N PHE A 119 -8.87 4.88 -6.99
CA PHE A 119 -7.91 5.57 -7.87
C PHE A 119 -7.18 4.65 -8.84
N GLY A 120 -7.54 3.37 -8.93
CA GLY A 120 -6.89 2.40 -9.83
C GLY A 120 -7.00 2.75 -11.32
N ASN A 121 -7.91 3.66 -11.71
CA ASN A 121 -8.03 4.12 -13.09
C ASN A 121 -6.88 5.05 -13.53
N HIS A 122 -6.15 5.65 -12.58
CA HIS A 122 -5.01 6.51 -12.90
C HIS A 122 -3.73 5.68 -12.95
N LYS A 123 -3.03 5.69 -14.08
CA LYS A 123 -1.76 4.95 -14.26
C LYS A 123 -0.67 5.39 -13.27
N ILE A 124 -0.74 6.64 -12.79
CA ILE A 124 0.21 7.18 -11.82
C ILE A 124 0.09 6.54 -10.44
N THR A 125 -1.08 5.97 -10.09
CA THR A 125 -1.36 5.34 -8.78
C THR A 125 -0.38 4.22 -8.48
N TYR A 126 -0.10 3.37 -9.45
CA TYR A 126 0.83 2.24 -9.29
C TYR A 126 2.24 2.71 -8.92
N TRP A 127 2.78 3.65 -9.70
CA TRP A 127 4.12 4.19 -9.49
C TRP A 127 4.22 4.97 -8.19
N TYR A 128 3.21 5.78 -7.89
CA TYR A 128 3.14 6.57 -6.67
C TYR A 128 3.22 5.69 -5.42
N VAL A 129 2.37 4.65 -5.33
CA VAL A 129 2.36 3.77 -4.15
C VAL A 129 3.64 2.93 -4.07
N SER A 130 4.20 2.50 -5.20
CA SER A 130 5.47 1.75 -5.22
C SER A 130 6.63 2.60 -4.67
N ILE A 131 6.77 3.84 -5.13
CA ILE A 131 7.80 4.78 -4.66
C ILE A 131 7.58 5.10 -3.19
N LEU A 132 6.32 5.31 -2.78
CA LEU A 132 5.97 5.55 -1.39
C LEU A 132 6.40 4.40 -0.49
N LEU A 133 6.09 3.15 -0.84
CA LEU A 133 6.46 1.98 -0.04
C LEU A 133 7.99 1.85 0.05
N PHE A 134 8.70 2.09 -1.05
CA PHE A 134 10.16 2.11 -1.04
C PHE A 134 10.71 3.18 -0.10
N ALA A 135 10.28 4.43 -0.25
CA ALA A 135 10.74 5.56 0.56
C ALA A 135 10.39 5.35 2.04
N THR A 136 9.19 4.86 2.33
CA THR A 136 8.75 4.60 3.71
C THR A 136 9.55 3.44 4.33
N SER A 137 9.87 2.39 3.56
CA SER A 137 10.71 1.29 4.04
C SER A 137 12.11 1.80 4.43
N PHE A 138 12.68 2.67 3.58
CA PHE A 138 13.96 3.30 3.84
C PHE A 138 13.91 4.15 5.11
N ILE A 139 12.95 5.07 5.20
CA ILE A 139 12.78 5.94 6.37
C ILE A 139 12.60 5.11 7.64
N LEU A 140 11.72 4.10 7.63
CA LEU A 140 11.47 3.27 8.80
C LEU A 140 12.72 2.49 9.24
N ALA A 141 13.49 1.93 8.32
CA ALA A 141 14.69 1.17 8.66
C ALA A 141 15.76 2.06 9.33
N PHE A 142 16.12 3.18 8.69
CA PHE A 142 17.17 4.07 9.19
C PHE A 142 16.74 4.89 10.41
N LEU A 143 15.47 5.30 10.49
CA LEU A 143 14.95 6.00 11.66
C LEU A 143 14.97 5.07 12.89
N ASN A 144 14.53 3.82 12.74
CA ASN A 144 14.56 2.86 13.85
C ASN A 144 15.98 2.54 14.32
N GLU A 145 16.94 2.44 13.40
CA GLU A 145 18.35 2.30 13.76
C GLU A 145 18.83 3.45 14.64
N THR A 146 18.57 4.68 14.20
CA THR A 146 19.01 5.90 14.88
C THR A 146 18.40 5.98 16.29
N ILE A 147 17.11 5.65 16.40
CA ILE A 147 16.39 5.61 17.68
C ILE A 147 16.99 4.54 18.61
N PHE A 148 17.21 3.31 18.13
CA PHE A 148 17.76 2.24 18.97
C PHE A 148 19.20 2.50 19.39
N GLN A 149 20.01 3.14 18.55
CA GLN A 149 21.35 3.58 18.94
C GLN A 149 21.31 4.65 20.04
N PHE A 150 20.32 5.54 20.03
CA PHE A 150 20.14 6.57 21.05
C PHE A 150 19.77 5.99 22.43
N PHE A 151 19.04 4.86 22.46
CA PHE A 151 18.60 4.21 23.70
C PHE A 151 19.58 3.17 24.28
N LYS A 152 20.69 2.91 23.59
CA LYS A 152 21.70 1.92 23.99
C LYS A 152 22.91 2.61 24.63
#